data_AF-A0A351JU04-F1
#
_entry.id   AF-A0A351JU04-F1
#
_cell.length_a   1.000
_cell.length_b   1.000
_cell.length_c   1.000
_cell.angle_alpha   90.00
_cell.angle_beta   90.00
_cell.angle_gamma   90.00
#
_symmetry.space_group_name_H-M   'P 1'
#
loop_
_entity.id
_entity.type
_entity.pdbx_description
1 polymer ?
#
loop_
_entity_poly.entity_id
_entity_poly.type
_entity_poly.pdbx_seq_one_letter_code
_entity_poly.pdbx_strand_id
1 'polypeptide(L)'
;MRSKAFAVINIVVGIFILIAQLVSLILVYPKLIQLYKDMGVQISSSTQYYPLLATVFIAFLVYVMYAAVKLLKSKEPSNSLYKQNFVATIVLLVSGGLFLVLSLMSLINPIYSLAKSF
;
A
#
# COMPACT_ATOMS: atom_id res chain seq x y z
N MET A 1 -22.36 14.68 10.97
CA MET A 1 -22.69 13.39 10.31
C MET A 1 -21.73 13.07 9.15
N ARG A 2 -21.45 13.99 8.21
CA ARG A 2 -20.52 13.75 7.07
C ARG A 2 -19.13 13.25 7.48
N SER A 3 -18.56 13.82 8.55
CA SER A 3 -17.23 13.42 9.07
C SER A 3 -17.18 11.98 9.60
N LYS A 4 -18.24 11.50 10.24
CA LYS A 4 -18.34 10.12 10.73
C LYS A 4 -18.53 9.11 9.59
N ALA A 5 -19.36 9.45 8.59
CA ALA A 5 -19.51 8.61 7.39
C ALA A 5 -18.18 8.47 6.63
N PHE A 6 -17.42 9.56 6.48
CA PHE A 6 -16.09 9.54 5.89
C PHE A 6 -15.11 8.65 6.66
N ALA A 7 -15.12 8.71 8.00
CA ALA A 7 -14.28 7.85 8.82
C ALA A 7 -14.63 6.36 8.67
N VAL A 8 -15.92 6.00 8.54
CA VAL A 8 -16.32 4.60 8.28
C VAL A 8 -15.78 4.13 6.94
N ILE A 9 -15.93 4.93 5.88
CA ILE A 9 -15.41 4.60 4.54
C ILE A 9 -13.91 4.38 4.60
N ASN A 10 -13.16 5.27 5.27
CA ASN A 10 -11.70 5.14 5.41
C ASN A 10 -11.29 3.86 6.14
N ILE A 11 -12.03 3.44 7.16
CA ILE A 11 -11.73 2.19 7.86
C ILE A 11 -11.99 1.00 6.94
N VAL A 12 -13.15 0.95 6.28
CA VAL A 12 -13.52 -0.17 5.39
C VAL A 12 -12.52 -0.29 4.24
N VAL A 13 -12.24 0.81 3.53
CA VAL A 13 -11.24 0.85 2.45
C VAL A 13 -9.86 0.50 2.98
N GLY A 14 -9.50 1.01 4.16
CA GLY A 14 -8.21 0.71 4.79
C GLY A 14 -8.02 -0.78 5.09
N ILE A 15 -9.06 -1.48 5.55
CA ILE A 15 -9.04 -2.94 5.76
C ILE A 15 -8.76 -3.67 4.46
N PHE A 16 -9.45 -3.33 3.37
CA PHE A 16 -9.23 -3.98 2.07
C PHE A 16 -7.80 -3.76 1.56
N ILE A 17 -7.27 -2.55 1.69
CA ILE A 17 -5.89 -2.24 1.30
C ILE A 17 -4.89 -3.03 2.17
N LEU A 18 -5.15 -3.14 3.48
CA LEU A 18 -4.29 -3.87 4.41
C LEU A 18 -4.23 -5.36 4.04
N ILE A 19 -5.38 -5.98 3.79
CA ILE A 19 -5.46 -7.38 3.37
C ILE A 19 -4.71 -7.58 2.04
N ALA A 20 -4.93 -6.71 1.06
CA ALA A 20 -4.24 -6.78 -0.22
C ALA A 20 -2.71 -6.71 -0.04
N GLN A 21 -2.22 -5.79 0.79
CA GLN A 21 -0.79 -5.66 1.04
C GLN A 21 -0.18 -6.86 1.77
N LEU A 22 -0.90 -7.42 2.75
CA LEU A 22 -0.48 -8.64 3.42
C LEU A 22 -0.43 -9.84 2.46
N VAL A 23 -1.44 -9.98 1.59
CA VAL A 23 -1.45 -11.00 0.54
C VAL A 23 -0.27 -10.81 -0.42
N SER A 24 0.01 -9.58 -0.85
CA SER A 24 1.14 -9.31 -1.73
C SER A 24 2.48 -9.63 -1.08
N LEU A 25 2.68 -9.27 0.20
CA LEU A 25 3.91 -9.59 0.95
C LEU A 25 4.11 -11.09 1.18
N ILE A 26 3.06 -11.80 1.57
CA ILE A 26 3.16 -13.19 2.03
C ILE A 26 3.12 -14.17 0.85
N LEU A 27 2.32 -13.88 -0.19
CA LEU A 27 2.07 -14.83 -1.28
C LEU A 27 2.71 -14.39 -2.61
N VAL A 28 2.64 -13.10 -2.95
CA VAL A 28 3.09 -12.62 -4.27
C VAL A 28 4.60 -12.40 -4.29
N TYR A 29 5.14 -11.72 -3.29
CA TYR A 29 6.57 -11.39 -3.23
C TYR A 29 7.49 -12.62 -3.29
N PRO A 30 7.24 -13.73 -2.54
CA PRO A 30 8.08 -14.92 -2.65
C PRO A 30 8.04 -15.55 -4.05
N LYS A 31 6.87 -15.58 -4.69
CA LYS A 31 6.71 -16.07 -6.07
C LYS A 31 7.43 -15.18 -7.07
N LEU A 32 7.42 -13.86 -6.85
CA LEU A 32 8.16 -12.92 -7.68
C LEU A 32 9.66 -13.16 -7.57
N ILE A 33 10.20 -13.34 -6.35
CA ILE A 33 11.61 -13.67 -6.15
C ILE A 33 11.98 -14.99 -6.83
N GLN A 34 11.11 -16.01 -6.73
CA GLN A 34 11.32 -17.28 -7.42
C GLN A 34 11.37 -17.10 -8.94
N LEU A 35 10.46 -16.29 -9.51
CA LEU A 35 10.44 -16.00 -10.94
C LEU A 35 11.76 -15.37 -11.43
N TYR A 36 12.31 -14.38 -10.72
CA TYR A 36 13.61 -13.79 -11.07
C TYR A 36 14.74 -14.83 -11.03
N LYS A 37 14.72 -15.76 -10.06
CA LYS A 37 15.70 -16.85 -9.97
C LYS A 37 15.55 -17.83 -11.14
N ASP A 38 14.32 -18.23 -11.46
CA ASP A 38 14.02 -19.18 -12.55
C ASP A 38 14.40 -18.61 -13.92
N MET A 39 14.29 -17.30 -14.11
CA MET A 39 14.67 -16.60 -15.34
C MET A 39 16.16 -16.28 -15.42
N GLY A 40 16.93 -16.51 -14.35
CA GLY A 40 18.36 -16.18 -14.31
C GLY A 40 18.67 -14.68 -14.37
N VAL A 41 17.69 -13.82 -14.06
CA VAL A 41 17.81 -12.35 -14.17
C VAL A 41 18.07 -11.75 -12.79
N GLN A 42 18.90 -10.71 -12.73
CA GLN A 42 19.13 -9.97 -11.49
C GLN A 42 17.81 -9.36 -10.96
N ILE A 43 17.57 -9.52 -9.66
CA ILE A 43 16.41 -8.92 -8.98
C ILE A 43 16.51 -7.41 -9.08
N SER A 44 15.46 -6.77 -9.61
CA SER A 44 15.41 -5.31 -9.72
C SER A 44 15.35 -4.66 -8.33
N SER A 45 15.93 -3.46 -8.20
CA SER A 45 15.96 -2.73 -6.92
C SER A 45 14.56 -2.49 -6.35
N SER A 46 13.57 -2.22 -7.22
CA SER A 46 12.16 -2.08 -6.80
C SER A 46 11.61 -3.33 -6.12
N THR A 47 11.99 -4.51 -6.60
CA THR A 47 11.61 -5.79 -5.98
C THR A 47 12.39 -6.00 -4.69
N GLN A 48 13.70 -5.73 -4.66
CA GLN A 48 14.53 -5.92 -3.48
C GLN A 48 14.06 -5.10 -2.27
N TYR A 49 13.68 -3.84 -2.48
CA TYR A 49 13.18 -2.96 -1.42
C TYR A 49 11.68 -3.11 -1.15
N TYR A 50 10.97 -3.92 -1.93
CA TYR A 50 9.52 -4.09 -1.80
C TYR A 50 9.08 -4.44 -0.36
N PRO A 51 9.72 -5.38 0.37
CA PRO A 51 9.26 -5.74 1.72
C PRO A 51 9.36 -4.58 2.71
N LEU A 52 10.45 -3.81 2.62
CA LEU A 52 10.66 -2.63 3.45
C LEU A 52 9.60 -1.56 3.15
N LEU A 53 9.41 -1.23 1.88
CA LEU A 53 8.44 -0.24 1.43
C LEU A 53 7.00 -0.65 1.81
N ALA A 54 6.66 -1.92 1.65
CA ALA A 54 5.37 -2.47 2.03
C ALA A 54 5.14 -2.36 3.54
N THR A 55 6.15 -2.66 4.35
CA THR A 55 6.07 -2.57 5.81
C THR A 55 5.83 -1.13 6.26
N VAL A 56 6.58 -0.17 5.70
CA VAL A 56 6.40 1.27 5.98
C VAL A 56 4.99 1.72 5.57
N PHE A 57 4.52 1.27 4.40
CA PHE A 57 3.18 1.58 3.92
C PHE A 57 2.09 0.99 4.82
N ILE A 58 2.23 -0.24 5.29
CA ILE A 58 1.32 -0.88 6.25
C ILE A 58 1.27 -0.10 7.57
N ALA A 59 2.43 0.29 8.12
CA ALA A 59 2.48 1.08 9.35
C ALA A 59 1.74 2.41 9.19
N PHE A 60 1.93 3.08 8.07
CA PHE A 60 1.21 4.32 7.74
C PHE A 60 -0.30 4.08 7.58
N LEU A 61 -0.71 3.02 6.88
CA LEU A 61 -2.11 2.64 6.73
C LEU A 61 -2.79 2.39 8.07
N VAL A 62 -2.14 1.66 8.97
CA VAL A 62 -2.63 1.42 10.33
C VAL A 62 -2.81 2.73 11.09
N TYR A 63 -1.87 3.69 10.95
CA TYR A 63 -2.01 5.02 11.53
C TYR A 63 -3.22 5.79 11.00
N VAL A 64 -3.47 5.76 9.68
CA VAL A 64 -4.65 6.39 9.06
C VAL A 64 -5.95 5.78 9.60
N MET A 65 -6.01 4.46 9.69
CA MET A 65 -7.16 3.75 10.25
C MET A 65 -7.38 4.09 11.72
N TYR A 66 -6.31 4.16 12.51
CA TYR A 66 -6.38 4.59 13.91
C TYR A 66 -6.95 6.01 14.04
N ALA A 67 -6.48 6.95 13.22
CA ALA A 67 -7.01 8.31 13.19
C ALA A 67 -8.51 8.33 12.80
N ALA A 68 -8.94 7.46 11.90
CA ALA A 68 -10.34 7.34 11.50
C ALA A 68 -11.21 6.78 12.63
N VAL A 69 -10.74 5.76 13.35
CA VAL A 69 -11.41 5.23 14.56
C VAL A 69 -11.54 6.32 15.63
N LYS A 70 -10.48 7.10 15.86
CA LYS A 70 -10.49 8.22 16.82
C LYS A 70 -11.53 9.28 16.43
N LEU A 71 -11.65 9.58 15.14
CA LEU A 71 -12.65 10.53 14.63
C LEU A 71 -14.08 10.00 14.80
N LEU A 72 -14.30 8.70 14.61
CA LEU A 72 -15.58 8.03 14.84
C LEU A 72 -16.02 8.05 16.31
N LYS A 73 -15.08 7.80 17.23
CA LYS A 73 -15.34 7.77 18.67
C LYS A 73 -15.53 9.16 19.30
N SER A 74 -15.14 10.23 18.59
CA SER A 74 -15.28 11.60 19.09
C SER A 74 -16.77 12.04 19.08
N LYS A 75 -17.26 12.53 20.24
CA LYS A 75 -18.61 13.10 20.35
C LYS A 75 -18.75 14.33 19.45
N GLU A 76 -17.78 15.24 19.54
CA GLU A 76 -17.64 16.42 18.68
C GLU A 76 -16.24 16.42 18.06
N PRO A 77 -16.08 15.92 16.82
CA PRO A 77 -14.79 15.93 16.16
C PRO A 77 -14.37 17.38 15.85
N SER A 78 -13.21 17.79 16.37
CA SER A 78 -12.65 19.10 16.06
C SER A 78 -12.31 19.21 14.57
N ASN A 79 -12.37 20.43 14.03
CA ASN A 79 -12.07 20.68 12.62
C ASN A 79 -10.61 20.29 12.27
N SER A 80 -9.71 20.38 13.25
CA SER A 80 -8.31 19.96 13.13
C SER A 80 -8.17 18.44 12.92
N LEU A 81 -8.87 17.63 13.73
CA LEU A 81 -8.88 16.16 13.59
C LEU A 81 -9.42 15.71 12.22
N TYR A 82 -10.45 16.38 11.72
CA TYR A 82 -10.99 16.11 10.39
C TYR A 82 -9.98 16.41 9.28
N LYS A 83 -9.31 17.57 9.33
CA LYS A 83 -8.27 17.94 8.35
C LYS A 83 -7.09 16.96 8.38
N GLN A 84 -6.62 16.57 9.57
CA GLN A 84 -5.55 15.58 9.69
C GLN A 84 -5.93 14.25 9.05
N ASN A 85 -7.15 13.75 9.32
CA ASN A 85 -7.63 12.50 8.72
C ASN A 85 -7.68 12.61 7.19
N PHE A 86 -8.25 13.71 6.68
CA PHE A 86 -8.38 13.96 5.25
C PHE A 86 -7.01 14.00 4.54
N VAL A 87 -6.05 14.75 5.09
CA VAL A 87 -4.69 14.81 4.55
C VAL A 87 -4.03 13.44 4.57
N ALA A 88 -4.17 12.70 5.68
CA ALA A 88 -3.59 11.37 5.79
C ALA A 88 -4.20 10.38 4.77
N THR A 89 -5.50 10.48 4.47
CA THR A 89 -6.14 9.72 3.39
C THR A 89 -5.61 10.09 2.01
N ILE A 90 -5.38 11.37 1.72
CA ILE A 90 -4.80 11.79 0.44
C ILE A 90 -3.39 11.22 0.28
N VAL A 91 -2.55 11.34 1.31
CA VAL A 91 -1.20 10.76 1.30
C VAL A 91 -1.27 9.25 1.09
N LEU A 92 -2.23 8.56 1.71
CA LEU A 92 -2.45 7.13 1.52
C LEU A 92 -2.82 6.78 0.06
N LEU A 93 -3.71 7.54 -0.56
CA LEU A 93 -4.12 7.32 -1.96
C LEU A 93 -2.95 7.53 -2.93
N VAL A 94 -2.18 8.61 -2.74
CA VAL A 94 -1.00 8.91 -3.58
C VAL A 94 0.07 7.84 -3.41
N SER A 95 0.40 7.46 -2.18
CA SER A 95 1.38 6.41 -1.89
C SER A 95 0.91 5.04 -2.36
N GLY A 96 -0.37 4.71 -2.23
CA GLY A 96 -0.96 3.48 -2.76
C GLY A 96 -0.88 3.41 -4.29
N GLY A 97 -1.13 4.52 -4.98
CA GLY A 97 -0.95 4.63 -6.44
C GLY A 97 0.50 4.41 -6.87
N LEU A 98 1.45 5.06 -6.20
CA LEU A 98 2.89 4.84 -6.45
C LEU A 98 3.29 3.38 -6.22
N PHE A 99 2.77 2.77 -5.16
CA PHE A 99 3.05 1.38 -4.83
C PHE A 99 2.51 0.40 -5.87
N LEU A 100 1.32 0.67 -6.43
CA LEU A 100 0.75 -0.08 -7.55
C LEU A 100 1.64 0.01 -8.80
N VAL A 101 2.12 1.21 -9.14
CA VAL A 101 3.02 1.42 -10.29
C VAL A 101 4.32 0.64 -10.10
N LEU A 102 4.94 0.70 -8.90
CA LEU A 102 6.15 -0.07 -8.60
C LEU A 102 5.92 -1.58 -8.65
N SER A 103 4.77 -2.05 -8.19
CA SER A 103 4.38 -3.47 -8.24
C SER A 103 4.16 -3.97 -9.68
N LEU A 104 3.64 -3.12 -10.57
CA LEU A 104 3.53 -3.46 -11.99
C LEU A 104 4.91 -3.49 -12.65
N MET A 105 5.76 -2.51 -12.37
CA MET A 105 7.12 -2.45 -12.91
C MET A 105 7.97 -3.65 -12.46
N SER A 106 7.78 -4.13 -11.23
CA SER A 106 8.52 -5.30 -10.72
C SER A 106 8.16 -6.61 -11.44
N LEU A 107 6.93 -6.72 -11.97
CA LEU A 107 6.46 -7.82 -12.82
C LEU A 107 6.88 -7.67 -14.29
N ILE A 108 6.88 -6.44 -14.82
CA ILE A 108 7.19 -6.17 -16.22
C ILE A 108 8.69 -6.25 -16.50
N ASN A 109 9.54 -5.76 -15.59
CA ASN A 109 11.00 -5.75 -15.74
C ASN A 109 11.63 -7.11 -16.10
N PRO A 110 11.30 -8.24 -15.43
CA PRO A 110 11.92 -9.52 -15.77
C PRO A 110 11.48 -10.01 -17.15
N ILE A 111 10.23 -9.75 -17.56
CA ILE A 111 9.72 -10.08 -18.90
C ILE A 111 10.46 -9.28 -19.97
N TYR A 112 10.62 -7.97 -19.77
CA TYR A 112 11.34 -7.09 -20.69
C TYR A 112 12.84 -7.43 -20.76
N SER A 113 13.45 -7.83 -19.63
CA SER A 113 14.85 -8.22 -19.59
C SER A 113 15.13 -9.48 -20.39
N LEU A 114 14.24 -10.48 -20.32
CA LEU A 114 14.35 -11.67 -21.17
C LEU A 114 14.14 -11.33 -22.64
N ALA A 115 13.14 -10.50 -22.97
CA ALA A 115 12.86 -10.13 -24.35
C ALA A 115 14.03 -9.41 -25.04
N LYS A 116 14.90 -8.72 -24.28
CA LYS A 116 16.14 -8.11 -24.79
C LYS A 116 17.32 -9.07 -24.94
N SER A 117 17.27 -10.24 -24.28
CA SER A 117 18.32 -11.26 -24.36
C SER A 117 18.11 -12.28 -25.48
N PHE A 118 16.96 -12.24 -26.16
CA PHE A 118 16.68 -12.94 -27.41
C PHE A 118 17.01 -12.05 -28.61
#